data_AF-A0A2R6MXR6-F1
#
_entry.id   AF-A0A2R6MXR6-F1
#
_cell.length_a   1.000
_cell.length_b   1.000
_cell.length_c   1.000
_cell.angle_alpha   90.00
_cell.angle_beta   90.00
_cell.angle_gamma   90.00
#
_symmetry.space_group_name_H-M   'P 1'
#
loop_
_entity.id
_entity.type
_entity.pdbx_description
1 polymer ?
#
loop_
_entity_poly.entity_id
_entity_poly.type
_entity_poly.pdbx_seq_one_letter_code
_entity_poly.pdbx_strand_id
1 'polypeptide(L)'
;MFGHDEPYDQQVDGIETLIDTGEDGGYLLLEGATGTGKTMLALTAGLSLVRDPGTDFERVLVLTSVRQQLRQFEADVRTMNADLPEDRDPVSALTLVGKADVCPYSRESTGGIDDDNVYERCERLRERTRNLADAGETSAAGLADEARSQQVGIGDDAAYLETAGEASP
;
A
#
# COMPACT_ATOMS: atom_id res chain seq x y z
N MET A 1 2.22 9.00 -20.23
CA MET A 1 2.70 9.02 -18.83
C MET A 1 3.82 8.00 -18.75
N PHE A 2 5.03 8.39 -18.36
CA PHE A 2 6.16 7.49 -18.17
C PHE A 2 7.01 8.06 -17.04
N GLY A 3 7.61 7.22 -16.20
CA GLY A 3 8.35 7.67 -15.02
C GLY A 3 9.81 8.03 -15.27
N HIS A 4 10.20 8.30 -16.52
CA HIS A 4 11.54 8.75 -16.91
C HIS A 4 11.43 9.65 -18.14
N ASP A 5 12.53 10.31 -18.52
CA ASP A 5 12.57 11.25 -19.65
C ASP A 5 12.06 10.61 -20.95
N GLU A 6 12.62 9.44 -21.32
CA GLU A 6 12.26 8.72 -22.54
C GLU A 6 12.27 7.20 -22.32
N PRO A 7 11.28 6.45 -22.85
CA PRO A 7 11.30 4.99 -22.85
C PRO A 7 12.29 4.44 -23.88
N TYR A 8 12.85 3.25 -23.62
CA TYR A 8 13.56 2.50 -24.64
C TYR A 8 12.60 1.98 -25.72
N ASP A 9 13.08 1.80 -26.95
CA ASP A 9 12.26 1.28 -28.08
C ASP A 9 11.49 0.01 -27.71
N GLN A 10 12.14 -0.94 -27.03
CA GLN A 10 11.48 -2.20 -26.64
C GLN A 10 10.40 -2.00 -25.57
N GLN A 11 10.49 -0.93 -24.78
CA GLN A 11 9.43 -0.58 -23.82
C GLN A 11 8.24 0.06 -24.54
N VAL A 12 8.48 0.86 -25.58
CA VAL A 12 7.41 1.41 -26.42
C VAL A 12 6.63 0.27 -27.07
N ASP A 13 7.31 -0.64 -27.76
CA ASP A 13 6.68 -1.79 -28.42
C ASP A 13 5.85 -2.62 -27.42
N GLY A 14 6.40 -2.86 -26.22
CA GLY A 14 5.71 -3.62 -25.19
C GLY A 14 4.54 -2.88 -24.55
N ILE A 15 4.60 -1.55 -24.42
CA ILE A 15 3.48 -0.73 -23.95
C ILE A 15 2.33 -0.81 -24.95
N GLU A 16 2.61 -0.55 -26.24
CA GLU A 16 1.61 -0.57 -27.31
C GLU A 16 0.96 -1.95 -27.41
N THR A 17 1.77 -3.01 -27.43
CA THR A 17 1.26 -4.40 -27.46
C THR A 17 0.36 -4.71 -26.28
N LEU A 18 0.69 -4.23 -25.07
CA LEU A 18 -0.13 -4.47 -23.87
C LEU A 18 -1.44 -3.70 -23.91
N ILE A 19 -1.42 -2.45 -24.39
CA ILE A 19 -2.63 -1.63 -24.58
C ILE A 19 -3.56 -2.32 -25.58
N ASP A 20 -3.07 -2.65 -26.78
CA ASP A 20 -3.86 -3.34 -27.82
C ASP A 20 -4.47 -4.64 -27.29
N THR A 21 -3.66 -5.45 -26.59
CA THR A 21 -4.13 -6.71 -25.99
C THR A 21 -5.20 -6.46 -24.92
N GLY A 22 -5.07 -5.38 -24.14
CA GLY A 22 -6.02 -5.00 -23.09
C GLY A 22 -7.36 -4.55 -23.68
N GLU A 23 -7.33 -3.74 -24.74
CA GLU A 23 -8.53 -3.29 -25.47
C GLU A 23 -9.27 -4.47 -26.14
N ASP A 24 -8.52 -5.45 -26.66
CA ASP A 24 -9.07 -6.69 -27.21
C ASP A 24 -9.58 -7.68 -26.13
N GLY A 25 -9.40 -7.37 -24.84
CA GLY A 25 -9.79 -8.24 -23.72
C GLY A 25 -8.94 -9.52 -23.60
N GLY A 26 -7.70 -9.48 -24.11
CA GLY A 26 -6.78 -10.61 -24.19
C GLY A 26 -5.81 -10.74 -23.00
N TYR A 27 -4.84 -11.63 -23.16
CA TYR A 27 -3.75 -11.86 -22.21
C TYR A 27 -2.40 -11.78 -22.91
N LEU A 28 -1.47 -11.01 -22.35
CA LEU A 28 -0.11 -10.87 -22.88
C LEU A 28 0.90 -11.59 -21.99
N LEU A 29 1.74 -12.42 -22.60
CA LEU A 29 2.98 -12.92 -21.99
C LEU A 29 4.15 -12.15 -22.57
N LEU A 30 4.80 -11.33 -21.73
CA LEU A 30 5.95 -10.54 -22.12
C LEU A 30 7.22 -11.08 -21.48
N GLU A 31 8.15 -11.56 -22.30
CA GLU A 31 9.50 -11.93 -21.88
C GLU A 31 10.45 -10.74 -22.09
N GLY A 32 11.20 -10.38 -21.06
CA GLY A 32 12.22 -9.33 -21.16
C GLY A 32 13.34 -9.55 -20.14
N ALA A 33 14.55 -9.13 -20.49
CA ALA A 33 15.71 -9.27 -19.61
C ALA A 33 15.50 -8.56 -18.25
N THR A 34 16.19 -9.01 -17.20
CA THR A 34 16.17 -8.33 -15.91
C THR A 34 16.72 -6.90 -16.05
N GLY A 35 16.04 -5.93 -15.43
CA GLY A 35 16.44 -4.52 -15.49
C GLY A 35 15.92 -3.72 -16.68
N THR A 36 15.18 -4.31 -17.62
CA THR A 36 14.62 -3.59 -18.79
C THR A 36 13.34 -2.79 -18.49
N GLY A 37 13.07 -2.51 -17.21
CA GLY A 37 11.90 -1.73 -16.80
C GLY A 37 10.54 -2.38 -17.11
N LYS A 38 10.43 -3.71 -17.04
CA LYS A 38 9.16 -4.44 -17.25
C LYS A 38 8.01 -3.94 -16.36
N THR A 39 8.30 -3.57 -15.12
CA THR A 39 7.32 -3.01 -14.19
C THR A 39 6.82 -1.66 -14.68
N MET A 40 7.73 -0.74 -15.03
CA MET A 40 7.40 0.58 -15.59
C MET A 40 6.59 0.47 -16.89
N LEU A 41 6.98 -0.45 -17.78
CA LEU A 41 6.26 -0.78 -19.01
C LEU A 41 4.81 -1.19 -18.71
N ALA A 42 4.62 -2.19 -17.86
CA ALA A 42 3.29 -2.71 -17.52
C ALA A 42 2.42 -1.67 -16.78
N LEU A 43 3.02 -0.90 -15.88
CA LEU A 43 2.37 0.20 -15.18
C LEU A 43 1.91 1.29 -16.15
N THR A 44 2.79 1.68 -17.08
CA THR A 44 2.48 2.71 -18.08
C THR A 44 1.31 2.32 -18.95
N ALA A 45 1.30 1.08 -19.46
CA ALA A 45 0.21 0.57 -20.26
C ALA A 45 -1.09 0.46 -19.45
N GLY A 46 -1.05 -0.18 -18.27
CA GLY A 46 -2.22 -0.36 -17.42
C GLY A 46 -2.84 0.96 -16.92
N LEU A 47 -2.01 1.94 -16.55
CA LEU A 47 -2.49 3.27 -16.14
C LEU A 47 -3.00 4.11 -17.31
N SER A 48 -2.47 3.89 -18.52
CA SER A 48 -3.01 4.51 -19.73
C SER A 48 -4.43 4.01 -19.98
N LEU A 49 -4.65 2.68 -19.92
CA LEU A 49 -5.98 2.08 -20.02
C LEU A 49 -6.93 2.64 -18.95
N VAL A 50 -6.53 2.61 -17.66
CA VAL A 50 -7.38 3.12 -16.56
C VAL A 50 -7.76 4.59 -16.71
N ARG A 51 -6.90 5.40 -17.34
CA ARG A 51 -7.14 6.84 -17.55
C ARG A 51 -7.90 7.14 -18.83
N ASP A 52 -8.04 6.17 -19.72
CA ASP A 52 -8.75 6.34 -20.98
C ASP A 52 -10.27 6.17 -20.73
N PRO A 53 -11.09 7.23 -20.96
CA PRO A 53 -12.53 7.16 -20.80
C PRO A 53 -13.22 6.21 -21.81
N GLY A 54 -12.51 5.75 -22.83
CA GLY A 54 -12.98 4.76 -23.80
C GLY A 54 -12.85 3.31 -23.33
N THR A 55 -12.21 3.05 -22.19
CA THR A 55 -12.05 1.70 -21.64
C THR A 55 -12.84 1.49 -20.35
N ASP A 56 -13.15 0.23 -20.04
CA ASP A 56 -13.85 -0.16 -18.81
C ASP A 56 -12.89 -0.42 -17.63
N PHE A 57 -11.59 -0.15 -17.78
CA PHE A 57 -10.61 -0.43 -16.74
C PHE A 57 -10.63 0.63 -15.64
N GLU A 58 -10.79 0.21 -14.39
CA GLU A 58 -10.82 1.15 -13.25
C GLU A 58 -9.51 1.19 -12.44
N ARG A 59 -8.77 0.07 -12.40
CA ARG A 59 -7.61 -0.12 -11.51
C ARG A 59 -6.60 -1.09 -12.11
N VAL A 60 -5.33 -0.91 -11.75
CA VAL A 60 -4.25 -1.86 -12.02
C VAL A 60 -4.01 -2.71 -10.77
N LEU A 61 -4.08 -4.03 -10.88
CA LEU A 61 -3.70 -4.97 -9.83
C LEU A 61 -2.37 -5.64 -10.20
N VAL A 62 -1.35 -5.43 -9.37
CA VAL A 62 -0.04 -6.07 -9.55
C VAL A 62 0.17 -7.13 -8.49
N LEU A 63 0.47 -8.35 -8.94
CA LEU A 63 0.73 -9.50 -8.08
C LEU A 63 2.20 -9.89 -8.20
N THR A 64 2.88 -9.97 -7.05
CA THR A 64 4.26 -10.46 -6.96
C THR A 64 4.45 -11.33 -5.72
N SER A 65 5.26 -12.38 -5.85
CA SER A 65 5.68 -13.23 -4.73
C SER A 65 6.95 -12.73 -4.04
N VAL A 66 7.56 -11.64 -4.53
CA VAL A 66 8.88 -11.18 -4.07
C VAL A 66 8.77 -9.81 -3.41
N ARG A 67 9.04 -9.74 -2.10
CA ARG A 67 9.01 -8.48 -1.32
C ARG A 67 9.89 -7.36 -1.91
N GLN A 68 11.00 -7.71 -2.55
CA GLN A 68 11.86 -6.72 -3.22
C GLN A 68 11.16 -6.09 -4.44
N GLN A 69 10.37 -6.86 -5.20
CA GLN A 69 9.63 -6.34 -6.35
C GLN A 69 8.51 -5.40 -5.92
N LEU A 70 7.91 -5.65 -4.76
CA LEU A 70 6.92 -4.75 -4.16
C LEU A 70 7.51 -3.35 -3.86
N ARG A 71 8.71 -3.27 -3.26
CA ARG A 71 9.37 -1.98 -3.04
C ARG A 71 9.74 -1.28 -4.34
N GLN A 72 10.16 -2.04 -5.35
CA GLN A 72 10.42 -1.50 -6.67
C GLN A 72 9.16 -0.90 -7.28
N PHE A 73 8.02 -1.59 -7.18
CA PHE A 73 6.73 -1.09 -7.65
C PHE A 73 6.37 0.26 -7.00
N GLU A 74 6.54 0.38 -5.69
CA GLU A 74 6.29 1.65 -5.01
C GLU A 74 7.23 2.77 -5.47
N ALA A 75 8.50 2.45 -5.71
CA ALA A 75 9.46 3.41 -6.25
C ALA A 75 9.09 3.86 -7.67
N ASP A 76 8.66 2.93 -8.52
CA ASP A 76 8.23 3.22 -9.89
C ASP A 76 7.02 4.15 -9.89
N VAL A 77 5.99 3.89 -9.07
CA VAL A 77 4.82 4.78 -8.96
C VAL A 77 5.19 6.15 -8.41
N ARG A 78 6.08 6.23 -7.39
CA ARG A 78 6.58 7.52 -6.89
C ARG A 78 7.32 8.30 -7.97
N THR A 79 8.12 7.62 -8.78
CA THR A 79 8.86 8.24 -9.89
C THR A 79 7.89 8.75 -10.95
N MET A 80 6.91 7.94 -11.37
CA MET A 80 5.85 8.37 -12.28
C MET A 80 5.12 9.61 -11.77
N ASN A 81 4.77 9.66 -10.48
CA ASN A 81 4.09 10.82 -9.89
C ASN A 81 4.96 12.07 -9.81
N ALA A 82 6.28 11.93 -9.61
CA ALA A 82 7.20 13.05 -9.59
C ALA A 82 7.33 13.72 -10.97
N ASP A 83 7.21 12.92 -12.03
CA ASP A 83 7.37 13.37 -13.42
C ASP A 83 6.02 13.65 -14.12
N LEU A 84 4.90 13.60 -13.39
CA LEU A 84 3.58 13.92 -13.94
C LEU A 84 3.46 15.42 -14.27
N PRO A 85 2.82 15.80 -15.39
CA PRO A 85 2.41 17.17 -15.65
C PRO A 85 1.56 17.76 -14.50
N GLU A 86 1.73 19.06 -14.21
CA GLU A 86 1.02 19.74 -13.11
C GLU A 86 -0.52 19.68 -13.22
N ASP A 87 -1.05 19.56 -14.43
CA ASP A 87 -2.48 19.46 -14.72
C ASP A 87 -3.04 18.04 -14.54
N ARG A 88 -2.21 17.09 -14.12
CA ARG A 88 -2.58 15.68 -14.03
C ARG A 88 -2.60 15.19 -12.59
N ASP A 89 -3.72 14.57 -12.20
CA ASP A 89 -3.87 13.98 -10.88
C ASP A 89 -2.80 12.89 -10.62
N PRO A 90 -2.17 12.87 -9.44
CA PRO A 90 -1.26 11.80 -9.04
C PRO A 90 -1.93 10.43 -9.02
N VAL A 91 -1.17 9.40 -9.37
CA VAL A 91 -1.59 8.01 -9.23
C VAL A 91 -1.64 7.65 -7.74
N SER A 92 -2.82 7.25 -7.27
CA SER A 92 -3.00 6.67 -5.95
C SER A 92 -2.70 5.17 -5.99
N ALA A 93 -1.82 4.69 -5.10
CA ALA A 93 -1.46 3.28 -5.00
C ALA A 93 -1.55 2.77 -3.56
N LEU A 94 -1.94 1.51 -3.42
CA LEU A 94 -2.01 0.80 -2.13
C LEU A 94 -1.24 -0.51 -2.22
N THR A 95 -0.29 -0.67 -1.32
CA THR A 95 0.44 -1.92 -1.15
C THR A 95 -0.23 -2.77 -0.08
N LEU A 96 -0.61 -4.00 -0.42
CA LEU A 96 -1.12 -4.98 0.54
C LEU A 96 0.02 -5.91 0.97
N VAL A 97 0.29 -5.95 2.28
CA VAL A 97 1.33 -6.76 2.91
C VAL A 97 0.77 -7.58 4.08
N GLY A 98 1.59 -8.43 4.68
CA GLY A 98 1.20 -9.23 5.84
C GLY A 98 0.93 -8.38 7.07
N LYS A 99 0.15 -8.90 8.02
CA LYS A 99 -0.24 -8.17 9.24
C LYS A 99 0.98 -7.80 10.09
N ALA A 100 1.98 -8.68 10.15
CA ALA A 100 3.27 -8.43 10.80
C ALA A 100 3.97 -7.18 10.25
N ASP A 101 3.90 -6.95 8.94
CA ASP A 101 4.60 -5.85 8.26
C ASP A 101 4.00 -4.45 8.57
N VAL A 102 2.76 -4.41 9.07
CA VAL A 102 2.02 -3.17 9.38
C VAL A 102 1.63 -3.03 10.86
N CYS A 103 1.76 -4.09 11.66
CA CYS A 103 1.42 -4.05 13.08
C CYS A 103 2.51 -3.33 13.88
N PRO A 104 2.22 -2.20 14.55
CA PRO A 104 3.22 -1.46 15.32
C PRO A 104 3.83 -2.33 16.44
N TYR A 105 3.01 -3.11 17.12
CA TYR A 105 3.46 -3.99 18.20
C TYR A 105 4.41 -5.10 17.71
N SER A 106 4.14 -5.69 16.55
CA SER A 106 5.01 -6.72 15.95
C SER A 106 6.36 -6.13 15.53
N ARG A 107 6.32 -4.98 14.83
CA ARG A 107 7.52 -4.30 14.30
C ARG A 107 8.47 -3.85 15.39
N GLU A 108 7.91 -3.34 16.48
CA GLU A 108 8.67 -2.86 17.63
C GLU A 108 8.89 -3.96 18.68
N SER A 109 8.40 -5.19 18.43
CA SER A 109 8.48 -6.34 19.35
C SER A 109 8.00 -6.02 20.76
N THR A 110 6.90 -5.28 20.87
CA THR A 110 6.30 -4.81 22.12
C THR A 110 4.94 -5.44 22.39
N GLY A 111 4.41 -5.28 23.60
CA GLY A 111 3.09 -5.81 23.98
C GLY A 111 2.97 -7.34 23.96
N GLY A 112 4.10 -8.05 23.86
CA GLY A 112 4.13 -9.50 23.67
C GLY A 112 3.58 -9.95 22.32
N ILE A 113 3.65 -9.08 21.30
CA ILE A 113 3.23 -9.35 19.93
C ILE A 113 4.46 -9.45 19.04
N ASP A 114 4.52 -10.52 18.26
CA ASP A 114 5.59 -10.82 17.32
C ASP A 114 5.01 -11.42 16.03
N ASP A 115 5.87 -11.67 15.05
CA ASP A 115 5.46 -12.16 13.73
C ASP A 115 4.73 -13.52 13.79
N ASP A 116 5.01 -14.34 14.79
CA ASP A 116 4.41 -15.67 14.96
C ASP A 116 2.99 -15.59 15.54
N ASN A 117 2.73 -14.58 16.38
CA ASN A 117 1.47 -14.47 17.13
C ASN A 117 0.59 -13.27 16.75
N VAL A 118 1.05 -12.37 15.86
CA VAL A 118 0.39 -11.11 15.49
C VAL A 118 -1.06 -11.29 15.03
N TYR A 119 -1.35 -12.35 14.28
CA TYR A 119 -2.71 -12.60 13.81
C TYR A 119 -3.66 -12.85 14.98
N GLU A 120 -3.33 -13.80 15.85
CA GLU A 120 -4.12 -14.19 17.01
C GLU A 120 -4.25 -13.05 18.03
N ARG A 121 -3.12 -12.39 18.36
CA ARG A 121 -3.09 -11.32 19.36
C ARG A 121 -3.91 -10.11 18.92
N CYS A 122 -3.78 -9.68 17.66
CA CYS A 122 -4.56 -8.57 17.16
C CYS A 122 -6.07 -8.89 17.09
N GLU A 123 -6.47 -10.13 16.75
CA GLU A 123 -7.90 -10.49 16.80
C GLU A 123 -8.43 -10.43 18.24
N ARG A 124 -7.68 -10.95 19.22
CA ARG A 124 -8.06 -10.85 20.64
C ARG A 124 -8.15 -9.41 21.12
N LEU A 125 -7.24 -8.53 20.71
CA LEU A 125 -7.30 -7.11 21.02
C LEU A 125 -8.56 -6.48 20.43
N ARG A 126 -8.83 -6.69 19.14
CA ARG A 126 -10.03 -6.18 18.48
C ARG A 126 -11.31 -6.65 19.18
N GLU A 127 -11.39 -7.94 19.51
CA GLU A 127 -12.54 -8.54 20.19
C GLU A 127 -12.75 -7.93 21.58
N ARG A 128 -11.67 -7.77 22.36
CA ARG A 128 -11.74 -7.11 23.67
C ARG A 128 -12.19 -5.65 23.56
N THR A 129 -11.61 -4.89 22.63
CA THR A 129 -11.99 -3.49 22.39
C THR A 129 -13.45 -3.38 21.97
N ARG A 130 -13.92 -4.26 21.08
CA ARG A 130 -15.33 -4.32 20.69
C ARG A 130 -16.23 -4.60 21.90
N ASN A 131 -15.92 -5.61 22.69
CA ASN A 131 -16.69 -5.93 23.89
C ASN A 131 -16.71 -4.79 24.91
N LEU A 132 -15.61 -4.07 25.09
CA LEU A 132 -15.57 -2.88 25.94
C LEU A 132 -16.42 -1.75 25.39
N ALA A 133 -16.43 -1.55 24.06
CA ALA A 133 -17.26 -0.56 23.41
C ALA A 133 -18.76 -0.91 23.45
N ASP A 134 -19.10 -2.18 23.30
CA ASP A 134 -20.49 -2.65 23.31
C ASP A 134 -21.05 -2.75 24.75
N ALA A 135 -20.20 -2.92 25.77
CA ALA A 135 -20.61 -3.09 27.16
C ALA A 135 -20.89 -1.77 27.92
N GLY A 136 -20.69 -0.60 27.32
CA GLY A 136 -20.95 0.69 27.96
C GLY A 136 -21.80 1.63 27.11
N GLU A 137 -22.51 2.56 27.76
CA GLU A 137 -23.04 3.80 27.13
C GLU A 137 -21.90 4.77 26.73
N THR A 138 -20.71 4.24 26.47
CA THR A 138 -19.48 5.02 26.33
C THR A 138 -19.20 5.20 24.86
N SER A 139 -19.36 6.42 24.36
CA SER A 139 -18.96 6.78 23.01
C SER A 139 -17.47 6.48 22.80
N ALA A 140 -17.04 6.29 21.55
CA ALA A 140 -15.62 6.12 21.23
C ALA A 140 -14.74 7.24 21.83
N ALA A 141 -15.28 8.45 21.97
CA ALA A 141 -14.63 9.56 22.65
C ALA A 141 -14.43 9.30 24.15
N GLY A 142 -15.42 8.73 24.85
CA GLY A 142 -15.32 8.38 26.27
C GLY A 142 -14.30 7.27 26.53
N LEU A 143 -14.20 6.27 25.65
CA LEU A 143 -13.17 5.23 25.74
C LEU A 143 -11.76 5.79 25.50
N ALA A 144 -11.61 6.71 24.54
CA ALA A 144 -10.34 7.38 24.30
C ALA A 144 -9.94 8.32 25.44
N ASP A 145 -10.91 9.02 26.05
CA ASP A 145 -10.68 9.87 27.23
C ASP A 145 -10.30 9.02 28.46
N GLU A 146 -10.90 7.85 28.64
CA GLU A 146 -10.59 6.94 29.74
C GLU A 146 -9.25 6.21 29.54
N ALA A 147 -8.92 5.80 28.31
CA ALA A 147 -7.59 5.27 28.00
C ALA A 147 -6.51 6.34 28.23
N ARG A 148 -6.75 7.59 27.81
CA ARG A 148 -5.86 8.72 28.11
C ARG A 148 -5.76 8.98 29.60
N SER A 149 -6.87 8.93 30.35
CA SER A 149 -6.85 9.15 31.81
C SER A 149 -6.06 8.08 32.58
N GLN A 150 -6.10 6.83 32.10
CA GLN A 150 -5.27 5.74 32.62
C GLN A 150 -3.79 5.86 32.21
N GLN A 151 -3.50 6.56 31.11
CA GLN A 151 -2.12 6.87 30.67
C GLN A 151 -1.48 8.02 31.47
N VAL A 152 -2.25 8.96 32.04
CA VAL A 152 -1.71 10.09 32.86
C VAL A 152 -1.11 9.64 34.21
N GLY A 153 -1.18 8.34 34.54
CA GLY A 153 -0.49 7.75 35.69
C GLY A 153 0.93 7.25 35.39
N ILE A 154 1.33 7.20 34.11
CA ILE A 154 2.68 6.90 33.66
C ILE A 154 3.30 8.26 33.36
N GLY A 155 4.33 8.66 34.11
CA GLY A 155 4.92 10.01 34.01
C GLY A 155 5.40 10.36 32.60
N ASP A 156 5.89 11.60 32.42
CA ASP A 156 6.38 12.20 31.15
C ASP A 156 7.39 11.35 30.33
N ASP A 157 7.79 10.18 30.80
CA ASP A 157 8.64 9.17 30.14
C ASP A 157 7.82 8.04 29.45
N ALA A 158 6.58 8.29 29.04
CA ALA A 158 5.81 7.33 28.25
C ALA A 158 6.36 7.24 26.82
N ALA A 159 6.99 6.12 26.47
CA ALA A 159 7.44 5.85 25.11
C ALA A 159 6.26 5.39 24.25
N TYR A 160 5.78 6.28 23.38
CA TYR A 160 4.78 5.95 22.37
C TYR A 160 5.45 5.25 21.18
N LEU A 161 4.81 4.21 20.65
CA LEU A 161 5.22 3.65 19.37
C LEU A 161 4.84 4.63 18.27
N GLU A 162 5.67 4.80 17.25
CA GLU A 162 5.34 5.63 16.08
C GLU A 162 5.11 4.75 14.86
N THR A 163 4.11 5.08 14.04
CA THR A 163 3.88 4.46 12.74
C THR A 163 3.62 5.56 11.72
N ALA A 164 4.36 5.56 10.61
CA ALA A 164 4.28 6.58 9.56
C ALA A 164 4.50 8.03 10.06
N GLY A 165 5.26 8.22 11.15
CA GLY A 165 5.56 9.56 11.71
C GLY A 165 4.49 10.11 12.65
N GLU A 166 3.48 9.29 12.98
CA GLU A 166 2.44 9.62 13.96
C GLU A 166 2.47 8.61 15.12
N ALA A 167 2.11 9.06 16.32
CA ALA A 167 1.98 8.17 17.47
C ALA A 167 0.92 7.10 17.17
N SER A 168 1.30 5.83 17.32
CA SER A 168 0.38 4.70 17.25
C SER A 168 -0.66 4.80 18.37
N PRO A 169 -1.94 4.56 18.07
CA PRO A 169 -3.00 4.57 19.07
C PRO A 169 -2.86 3.44 20.10
#